data_AF-A0A8T6SMB0-F1
#
_entry.id   AF-A0A8T6SMB0-F1
#
_cell.length_a   1.000
_cell.length_b   1.000
_cell.length_c   1.000
_cell.angle_alpha   90.00
_cell.angle_beta   90.00
_cell.angle_gamma   90.00
#
_symmetry.space_group_name_H-M   'P 1'
#
loop_
_entity.id
_entity.type
_entity.pdbx_description
1 polymer ?
#
loop_
_entity_poly.entity_id
_entity_poly.type
_entity_poly.pdbx_seq_one_letter_code
_entity_poly.pdbx_strand_id
1 'polypeptide(L)' 'NAKRIAEKYKDARTFFFLGRGVSSATAYEGRLKLMEIAYVPSIAFPAGESKHGPI' A
#
# COMPACT_ATOMS: atom_id res chain seq x y z
N ASN A 1 10.64 6.58 -13.44
CA ASN A 1 9.48 5.69 -13.19
C ASN A 1 8.71 6.04 -11.92
N ALA A 2 9.33 6.06 -10.72
CA ALA A 2 8.62 6.38 -9.47
C ALA A 2 7.98 7.78 -9.42
N LYS A 3 8.68 8.84 -9.86
CA LYS A 3 8.16 10.22 -9.89
C LYS A 3 6.82 10.36 -10.63
N ARG A 4 6.69 9.72 -11.80
CA ARG A 4 5.45 9.72 -12.60
C ARG A 4 4.29 9.04 -11.88
N ILE A 5 4.56 7.99 -11.11
CA ILE A 5 3.54 7.31 -10.29
C ILE A 5 3.12 8.22 -9.15
N ALA A 6 4.06 8.86 -8.46
CA ALA A 6 3.76 9.81 -7.38
C ALA A 6 2.89 10.97 -7.89
N GLU A 7 3.22 11.58 -9.04
CA GLU A 7 2.41 12.65 -9.65
C GLU A 7 0.99 12.18 -10.00
N LYS A 8 0.84 10.94 -10.48
CA LYS A 8 -0.48 10.37 -10.83
C LYS A 8 -1.37 10.15 -9.60
N TYR A 9 -0.80 9.79 -8.46
CA TYR A 9 -1.55 9.36 -7.27
C TYR A 9 -1.43 10.30 -6.07
N LYS A 10 -0.83 11.49 -6.24
CA LYS A 10 -0.64 12.48 -5.16
C LYS A 10 -1.94 12.90 -4.46
N ASP A 11 -3.06 12.82 -5.16
CA ASP A 11 -4.39 13.24 -4.67
C ASP A 11 -5.22 12.04 -4.16
N ALA A 12 -4.66 10.83 -4.13
CA ALA A 12 -5.35 9.65 -3.62
C ALA A 12 -5.55 9.75 -2.09
N ARG A 13 -6.77 9.47 -1.63
CA ARG A 13 -7.14 9.57 -0.21
C ARG A 13 -6.62 8.42 0.64
N THR A 14 -6.40 7.26 0.04
CA THR A 14 -5.87 6.08 0.73
C THR A 14 -5.17 5.13 -0.23
N PHE A 15 -4.29 4.29 0.32
CA PHE A 15 -3.57 3.25 -0.42
C PHE A 15 -3.72 1.90 0.24
N PHE A 16 -3.85 0.87 -0.60
CA PHE A 16 -3.85 -0.53 -0.18
C PHE A 16 -2.58 -1.21 -0.70
N PHE A 17 -1.83 -1.81 0.20
CA PHE A 17 -0.62 -2.57 -0.11
C PHE A 17 -0.91 -4.06 0.01
N LEU A 18 -0.79 -4.77 -1.11
CA LEU A 18 -1.05 -6.21 -1.19
C LEU A 18 0.24 -6.96 -1.48
N GLY A 19 0.53 -7.98 -0.67
CA GLY A 19 1.68 -8.86 -0.87
C GLY A 19 1.30 -10.33 -0.69
N ARG A 20 2.03 -11.25 -1.32
CA ARG A 20 1.88 -12.70 -1.10
C ARG A 20 3.21 -13.31 -0.69
N GLY A 21 3.16 -14.31 0.19
CA GLY A 21 4.37 -14.98 0.69
C GLY A 21 5.38 -13.95 1.21
N VAL A 22 6.62 -14.03 0.73
CA VAL A 22 7.71 -13.13 1.12
C VAL A 22 7.44 -11.65 0.82
N SER A 23 6.65 -11.33 -0.21
CA SER A 23 6.31 -9.94 -0.56
C SER A 23 5.31 -9.30 0.41
N SER A 24 4.73 -10.07 1.35
CA SER A 24 3.86 -9.51 2.38
C SER A 24 4.63 -8.53 3.26
N ALA A 25 5.87 -8.86 3.64
CA ALA A 25 6.74 -7.96 4.40
C ALA A 25 6.97 -6.64 3.63
N THR A 26 7.24 -6.73 2.33
CA THR A 26 7.39 -5.55 1.46
C THR A 26 6.13 -4.67 1.44
N ALA A 27 4.93 -5.28 1.41
CA ALA A 27 3.66 -4.55 1.45
C ALA A 27 3.47 -3.81 2.79
N TYR A 28 3.78 -4.47 3.92
CA TYR A 28 3.70 -3.85 5.25
C TYR A 28 4.67 -2.68 5.41
N GLU A 29 5.91 -2.84 4.93
CA GLU A 29 6.91 -1.77 4.95
C GLU A 29 6.52 -0.59 4.05
N GLY A 30 5.99 -0.86 2.85
CA GLY A 30 5.49 0.18 1.95
C GLY A 30 4.39 1.03 2.60
N ARG A 31 3.43 0.38 3.25
CA ARG A 31 2.38 1.06 4.04
C ARG A 31 2.97 1.89 5.18
N LEU A 32 3.90 1.31 5.95
CA LEU A 32 4.52 2.00 7.08
C LEU A 32 5.22 3.30 6.61
N LYS A 33 6.02 3.20 5.55
CA LYS A 33 6.77 4.35 5.02
C LYS A 33 5.86 5.42 4.44
N LEU A 34 4.77 5.04 3.77
CA LEU A 34 3.82 6.00 3.23
C LEU A 34 3.11 6.78 4.34
N MET A 35 2.73 6.10 5.43
CA MET A 35 2.14 6.77 6.60
C MET A 35 3.14 7.66 7.34
N GLU A 36 4.40 7.22 7.46
CA GLU A 36 5.44 7.93 8.20
C GLU A 36 5.89 9.22 7.48
N ILE A 37 6.07 9.17 6.17
CA ILE A 37 6.69 10.27 5.40
C ILE A 37 5.64 11.18 4.76
N ALA A 38 4.59 10.59 4.19
CA ALA A 38 3.60 11.32 3.40
C ALA A 38 2.28 11.55 4.16
N TYR A 39 2.11 10.98 5.34
CA TYR A 39 0.90 11.07 6.16
C TYR A 39 -0.39 10.65 5.45
N VAL A 40 -0.27 9.79 4.42
CA VAL A 40 -1.44 9.28 3.70
C VAL A 40 -1.96 8.03 4.41
N PRO A 41 -3.26 7.97 4.74
CA PRO A 41 -3.87 6.77 5.30
C PRO A 41 -3.62 5.56 4.40
N SER A 42 -3.09 4.47 4.95
CA SER A 42 -2.88 3.25 4.17
C SER A 42 -3.01 1.98 4.98
N ILE A 43 -3.38 0.90 4.30
CA ILE A 43 -3.64 -0.42 4.88
C ILE A 43 -2.80 -1.45 4.11
N ALA A 44 -2.32 -2.49 4.81
CA ALA A 44 -1.63 -3.62 4.19
C ALA A 44 -2.19 -4.94 4.72
N PHE A 45 -2.36 -5.92 3.82
CA PHE A 45 -2.75 -7.28 4.17
C PHE A 45 -2.29 -8.29 3.10
N PRO A 46 -2.21 -9.59 3.44
CA PRO A 46 -1.86 -10.62 2.47
C PRO A 46 -2.91 -10.67 1.34
N ALA A 47 -2.47 -10.72 0.08
CA ALA A 47 -3.39 -10.65 -1.05
C ALA A 47 -4.38 -11.83 -1.10
N GLY A 48 -4.07 -12.97 -0.47
CA GLY A 48 -5.00 -14.11 -0.35
C GLY A 48 -6.24 -13.81 0.51
N GLU A 49 -6.13 -12.86 1.45
CA GLU A 49 -7.22 -12.40 2.30
C GLU A 49 -8.08 -11.32 1.63
N SER A 50 -7.64 -10.78 0.49
CA SER A 50 -8.36 -9.71 -0.22
C SER A 50 -9.80 -10.08 -0.60
N LYS A 51 -10.07 -11.36 -0.84
CA LYS A 51 -11.41 -11.88 -1.17
C LYS A 51 -12.31 -12.16 0.04
N HIS A 52 -11.80 -12.03 1.27
CA HIS A 52 -12.51 -12.42 2.49
C HIS A 52 -12.94 -11.21 3.36
N GLY A 53 -12.87 -9.98 2.86
CA GLY A 53 -13.31 -8.80 3.63
C GLY A 53 -12.68 -7.43 3.32
N PRO A 54 -11.59 -7.32 2.53
CA PRO A 54 -11.06 -6.01 2.12
C PRO A 54 -11.47 -5.50 0.72
N ILE A 55 -12.01 -6.37 -0.15
CA ILE A 55 -12.55 -6.03 -1.49
C ILE A 55 -13.99 -6.51 -1.56
#